data_AF-A0A7S3B8S3-F1
#
_entry.id   AF-A0A7S3B8S3-F1
#
_cell.length_a   1.000
_cell.length_b   1.000
_cell.length_c   1.000
_cell.angle_alpha   90.00
_cell.angle_beta   90.00
_cell.angle_gamma   90.00
#
_symmetry.space_group_name_H-M   'P 1'
#
loop_
_entity.id
_entity.type
_entity.pdbx_description
1 polymer ?
#
loop_
_entity_poly.entity_id
_entity_poly.type
_entity_poly.pdbx_seq_one_letter_code
_entity_poly.pdbx_strand_id
1 'polypeptide(L)'
;MSSEAGDELLGGSPSQILRKGSRLAAAGYSLYGAATLLVMSTGDGVHGFTLRGARSNPPLGEFKLTRPHIRVPQHGRTYSVNLGHTKYWTPQVAARVDALGRRMSMRYIGSLSADLHRTLLYGGLFLYPASTRRPQGKIRLLFEAAPMAFLFEQAGGAATSHSRRIL
;
A
#
# COMPACT_ATOMS: atom_id res chain seq x y z
N MET A 1 11.84 -32.71 -31.83
CA MET A 1 10.43 -32.64 -31.39
C MET A 1 10.37 -32.97 -29.91
N SER A 2 10.57 -31.98 -29.05
CA SER A 2 10.27 -32.03 -27.60
C SER A 2 10.86 -30.80 -26.89
N SER A 3 10.37 -29.60 -27.21
CA SER A 3 10.62 -28.40 -26.40
C SER A 3 9.35 -27.76 -25.86
N GLU A 4 8.20 -28.41 -25.98
CA GLU A 4 6.89 -27.84 -25.57
C GLU A 4 6.51 -28.20 -24.12
N ALA A 5 7.17 -29.17 -23.48
CA ALA A 5 6.79 -29.63 -22.14
C ALA A 5 7.18 -28.68 -20.99
N GLY A 6 7.94 -27.61 -21.27
CA GLY A 6 8.41 -26.66 -20.25
C GLY A 6 7.47 -25.47 -20.00
N ASP A 7 6.57 -25.17 -20.94
CA ASP A 7 5.73 -23.95 -20.90
C ASP A 7 4.35 -24.21 -20.25
N GLU A 8 3.93 -25.47 -20.09
CA GLU A 8 2.60 -25.83 -19.57
C GLU A 8 2.48 -25.76 -18.04
N LEU A 9 3.58 -25.83 -17.29
CA LEU A 9 3.52 -25.82 -15.81
C LEU A 9 3.52 -24.41 -15.19
N LEU A 10 3.81 -23.38 -15.98
CA LEU A 10 3.77 -21.96 -15.57
C LEU A 10 2.98 -21.07 -16.56
N GLY A 11 2.19 -21.68 -17.45
CA GLY A 11 1.52 -21.15 -18.65
C GLY A 11 0.65 -19.89 -18.49
N GLY A 12 1.27 -18.79 -18.06
CA GLY A 12 0.67 -17.51 -17.83
C GLY A 12 0.93 -16.54 -18.99
N SER A 13 -0.09 -16.19 -19.76
CA SER A 13 -0.02 -15.05 -20.68
C SER A 13 0.15 -13.75 -19.89
N PRO A 14 0.95 -12.76 -20.35
CA PRO A 14 1.02 -11.44 -19.71
C PRO A 14 -0.36 -10.80 -19.47
N SER A 15 -1.33 -11.11 -20.34
CA SER A 15 -2.72 -10.64 -20.20
C SER A 15 -3.42 -11.10 -18.91
N GLN A 16 -3.01 -12.23 -18.32
CA GLN A 16 -3.54 -12.74 -17.05
C GLN A 16 -3.05 -11.94 -15.84
N ILE A 17 -1.85 -11.34 -15.94
CA ILE A 17 -1.23 -10.53 -14.88
C ILE A 17 -1.57 -9.04 -15.07
N LEU A 18 -1.59 -8.56 -16.32
CA LEU A 18 -1.82 -7.16 -16.68
C LEU A 18 -3.31 -6.77 -16.63
N ARG A 19 -3.96 -7.00 -15.49
CA ARG A 19 -5.36 -6.66 -15.23
C ARG A 19 -5.45 -5.35 -14.43
N LYS A 20 -6.56 -4.62 -14.59
CA LYS A 20 -6.86 -3.42 -13.79
C LYS A 20 -6.92 -3.77 -12.30
N GLY A 21 -6.43 -2.87 -11.45
CA GLY A 21 -6.48 -3.03 -9.99
C GLY A 21 -7.91 -3.20 -9.46
N SER A 22 -8.91 -2.60 -10.12
CA SER A 22 -10.33 -2.81 -9.80
C SER A 22 -10.82 -4.27 -9.93
N ARG A 23 -10.02 -5.17 -10.53
CA ARG A 23 -10.34 -6.61 -10.67
C ARG A 23 -9.68 -7.48 -9.60
N LEU A 24 -8.97 -6.91 -8.63
CA LEU A 24 -8.42 -7.66 -7.50
C LEU A 24 -9.58 -8.27 -6.69
N ALA A 25 -9.51 -9.57 -6.43
CA ALA A 25 -10.45 -10.26 -5.53
C ALA A 25 -10.03 -10.12 -4.06
N ALA A 26 -8.72 -9.98 -3.82
CA ALA A 26 -8.15 -9.75 -2.51
C ALA A 26 -6.83 -8.97 -2.64
N ALA A 27 -6.45 -8.29 -1.57
CA ALA A 27 -5.15 -7.64 -1.44
C ALA A 27 -4.72 -7.65 0.02
N GLY A 28 -3.42 -7.53 0.26
CA GLY A 28 -2.88 -7.48 1.60
C GLY A 28 -1.40 -7.15 1.63
N TYR A 29 -0.88 -6.93 2.83
CA TYR A 29 0.54 -6.80 3.09
C TYR A 29 0.89 -7.37 4.46
N SER A 30 2.13 -7.86 4.57
CA SER A 30 2.74 -8.19 5.85
C SER A 30 3.64 -7.04 6.30
N LEU A 31 3.58 -6.70 7.59
CA LEU A 31 4.43 -5.69 8.21
C LEU A 31 5.28 -6.33 9.29
N TYR A 32 6.60 -6.31 9.10
CA TYR A 32 7.60 -6.78 10.06
C TYR A 32 8.07 -5.60 10.92
N GLY A 33 7.25 -5.22 11.91
CA GLY A 33 7.56 -4.15 12.86
C GLY A 33 7.88 -4.70 14.25
N ALA A 34 7.51 -3.95 15.29
CA ALA A 34 7.58 -4.43 16.67
C ALA A 34 6.76 -5.72 16.91
N ALA A 35 5.76 -5.96 16.08
CA ALA A 35 5.11 -7.25 15.90
C ALA A 35 4.95 -7.52 14.40
N THR A 36 4.84 -8.80 14.03
CA THR A 36 4.51 -9.20 12.65
C THR A 36 3.01 -9.14 12.46
N LEU A 37 2.58 -8.32 11.50
CA LEU A 37 1.17 -8.14 11.15
C LEU A 37 0.90 -8.66 9.74
N LEU A 38 -0.29 -9.19 9.53
CA LEU A 38 -0.88 -9.40 8.22
C LEU A 38 -2.13 -8.50 8.14
N VAL A 39 -2.20 -7.62 7.16
CA VAL A 39 -3.38 -6.78 6.91
C VAL A 39 -3.90 -7.11 5.52
N MET A 40 -5.18 -7.46 5.42
CA MET A 40 -5.77 -7.88 4.14
C MET A 40 -7.25 -7.56 4.02
N SER A 41 -7.75 -7.63 2.79
CA SER A 41 -9.16 -7.56 2.42
C SER A 41 -9.44 -8.55 1.31
N THR A 42 -10.63 -9.15 1.32
CA THR A 42 -11.19 -9.99 0.25
C THR A 42 -12.43 -9.34 -0.39
N GLY A 43 -12.55 -8.01 -0.29
CA GLY A 43 -13.68 -7.25 -0.83
C GLY A 43 -14.78 -6.88 0.17
N ASP A 44 -14.68 -7.31 1.43
CA ASP A 44 -15.59 -6.95 2.53
C ASP A 44 -14.82 -6.34 3.72
N GLY A 45 -14.38 -5.10 3.52
CA GLY A 45 -13.61 -4.35 4.52
C GLY A 45 -12.18 -4.86 4.70
N VAL A 46 -11.44 -4.21 5.59
CA VAL A 46 -10.02 -4.51 5.85
C VAL A 46 -9.84 -5.07 7.25
N HIS A 47 -9.02 -6.11 7.38
CA HIS A 47 -8.80 -6.81 8.65
C HIS A 47 -7.31 -6.93 8.94
N GLY A 48 -6.94 -6.71 10.20
CA GLY A 48 -5.57 -6.83 10.70
C GLY A 48 -5.42 -8.02 11.64
N PHE A 49 -4.41 -8.82 11.37
CA PHE A 49 -4.03 -10.00 12.14
C PHE A 49 -2.61 -9.80 12.70
N THR A 50 -2.38 -10.29 13.91
CA THR A 50 -1.05 -10.26 14.55
C THR A 50 -0.54 -11.69 14.71
N LEU A 51 0.68 -11.92 14.27
CA LEU A 51 1.36 -13.20 14.49
C LEU A 51 1.58 -13.39 15.99
N ARG A 52 1.05 -14.47 16.53
CA ARG A 52 1.33 -14.93 17.89
C ARG A 52 2.21 -16.16 17.82
N GLY A 53 3.23 -16.21 18.67
CA GLY A 53 4.02 -17.42 18.86
C GLY A 53 3.14 -18.54 19.39
N ALA A 54 3.33 -19.75 18.87
CA ALA A 54 2.69 -20.92 19.42
C ALA A 54 3.28 -21.24 20.79
N ARG A 55 2.42 -21.59 21.75
CA ARG A 55 2.82 -22.31 22.96
C ARG A 55 2.85 -23.83 22.74
N SER A 56 2.72 -24.29 21.48
CA SER A 56 2.68 -25.71 21.10
C SER A 56 4.05 -26.23 20.68
N ASN A 57 4.18 -27.56 20.65
CA ASN A 57 5.35 -28.27 20.13
C ASN A 57 4.96 -29.16 18.93
N PRO A 58 5.39 -28.86 17.69
CA PRO A 58 6.29 -27.78 17.31
C PRO A 58 5.60 -26.39 17.34
N PRO A 59 6.38 -25.30 17.46
CA PRO A 59 5.83 -23.96 17.50
C PRO A 59 5.39 -23.50 16.10
N LEU A 60 4.11 -23.69 15.79
CA LEU A 60 3.47 -23.14 14.60
C LEU A 60 2.88 -21.76 14.91
N GLY A 61 3.47 -20.70 14.38
CA GLY A 61 2.94 -19.34 14.57
C GLY A 61 1.56 -19.17 13.91
N GLU A 62 0.64 -18.49 14.59
CA GLU A 62 -0.72 -18.25 14.09
C GLU A 62 -1.03 -16.76 13.98
N PHE A 63 -1.59 -16.34 12.86
CA PHE A 63 -2.14 -14.99 12.68
C PHE A 63 -3.53 -14.90 13.32
N LYS A 64 -3.59 -14.30 14.50
CA LYS A 64 -4.87 -14.05 15.19
C LYS A 64 -5.46 -12.72 14.75
N LEU A 65 -6.76 -12.68 14.48
CA LEU A 65 -7.49 -11.44 14.21
C LEU A 65 -7.38 -10.52 15.43
N THR A 66 -6.80 -9.34 15.25
CA THR A 66 -6.63 -8.35 16.32
C THR A 66 -7.27 -7.01 16.02
N ARG A 67 -7.59 -6.74 14.74
CA ARG A 67 -8.23 -5.51 14.28
C ARG A 67 -9.26 -5.82 13.20
N PRO A 68 -10.52 -6.12 13.58
CA PRO A 68 -11.59 -6.30 12.62
C PRO A 68 -12.01 -4.95 12.01
N HIS A 69 -12.43 -4.97 10.75
CA HIS A 69 -13.08 -3.84 10.05
C HIS A 69 -12.35 -2.48 10.20
N ILE A 70 -11.06 -2.47 9.88
CA ILE A 70 -10.24 -1.25 9.85
C ILE A 70 -10.87 -0.23 8.89
N ARG A 71 -11.05 1.00 9.39
CA ARG A 71 -11.52 2.16 8.63
C ARG A 71 -10.49 3.27 8.70
N VAL A 72 -10.23 3.92 7.57
CA VAL A 72 -9.37 5.11 7.53
C VAL A 72 -10.11 6.26 8.23
N PRO A 73 -9.53 6.91 9.24
CA PRO A 73 -10.11 8.12 9.81
C PRO A 73 -10.28 9.22 8.75
N GLN A 74 -11.44 9.90 8.75
CA GLN A 74 -11.74 10.98 7.79
C GLN A 74 -10.75 12.16 7.88
N HIS A 75 -10.17 12.37 9.06
CA HIS A 75 -9.16 13.38 9.31
C HIS A 75 -7.92 12.73 9.94
N GLY A 76 -6.74 13.17 9.50
CA GLY A 76 -5.48 12.84 10.14
C GLY A 76 -4.60 14.06 10.27
N ARG A 77 -3.65 14.01 11.20
CA ARG A 77 -2.74 15.13 11.50
C ARG A 77 -1.37 14.97 10.87
N THR A 78 -1.14 13.88 10.13
CA THR A 78 0.17 13.57 9.55
C THR A 78 0.15 13.46 8.04
N TYR A 79 1.25 13.85 7.41
CA TYR A 79 1.54 13.52 6.02
C TYR A 79 2.91 12.84 5.90
N SER A 80 3.06 11.96 4.92
CA SER A 80 4.27 11.21 4.66
C SER A 80 4.75 11.47 3.24
N VAL A 81 5.97 11.98 3.10
CA VAL A 81 6.61 12.26 1.82
C VAL A 81 8.12 12.33 2.00
N ASN A 82 8.88 11.91 0.98
CA ASN A 82 10.33 12.07 1.00
C ASN A 82 10.75 13.49 0.59
N LEU A 83 11.02 14.36 1.57
CA LEU A 83 11.50 15.73 1.33
C LEU A 83 12.87 15.79 0.64
N GLY A 84 13.66 14.72 0.64
CA GLY A 84 14.94 14.65 -0.09
C GLY A 84 14.78 14.76 -1.61
N HIS A 85 13.56 14.57 -2.14
CA HIS A 85 13.25 14.70 -3.55
C HIS A 85 12.78 16.10 -3.97
N THR A 86 12.74 17.08 -3.04
CA THR A 86 12.19 18.43 -3.30
C THR A 86 12.76 19.10 -4.55
N LYS A 87 14.08 18.98 -4.78
CA LYS A 87 14.76 19.54 -5.97
C LYS A 87 14.33 18.95 -7.32
N TYR A 88 13.60 17.83 -7.32
CA TYR A 88 13.09 17.18 -8.53
C TYR A 88 11.57 17.32 -8.67
N TRP A 89 10.92 18.04 -7.76
CA TRP A 89 9.48 18.27 -7.84
C TRP A 89 9.17 19.40 -8.81
N THR A 90 8.00 19.32 -9.43
CA THR A 90 7.44 20.48 -10.14
C THR A 90 7.09 21.57 -9.11
N PRO A 91 7.04 22.85 -9.51
CA PRO A 91 6.63 23.93 -8.61
C PRO A 91 5.27 23.66 -7.94
N GLN A 92 4.34 23.05 -8.67
CA GLN A 92 3.01 22.67 -8.16
C GLN A 92 3.08 21.64 -7.03
N VAL A 93 3.90 20.58 -7.19
CA VAL A 93 4.07 19.56 -6.15
C VAL A 93 4.73 20.17 -4.91
N ALA A 94 5.79 20.97 -5.09
CA ALA A 94 6.48 21.64 -4.00
C ALA A 94 5.54 22.56 -3.21
N ALA A 95 4.76 23.40 -3.90
CA ALA A 95 3.79 24.30 -3.27
C ALA A 95 2.71 23.52 -2.50
N ARG A 96 2.22 22.40 -3.04
CA ARG A 96 1.22 21.56 -2.36
C ARG A 96 1.78 20.91 -1.09
N VAL A 97 3.00 20.41 -1.14
CA VAL A 97 3.68 19.80 0.02
C VAL A 97 3.99 20.86 1.08
N ASP A 98 4.42 22.06 0.70
CA ASP A 98 4.63 23.19 1.64
C ASP A 98 3.34 23.55 2.37
N ALA A 99 2.22 23.67 1.64
CA ALA A 99 0.91 23.96 2.22
C ALA A 99 0.45 22.89 3.23
N LEU A 100 0.79 21.62 2.99
CA LEU A 100 0.52 20.53 3.94
C LEU A 100 1.40 20.65 5.19
N GLY A 101 2.69 20.97 5.02
CA GLY A 101 3.65 21.15 6.12
C GLY A 101 3.25 22.24 7.12
N ARG A 102 2.49 23.24 6.69
CA ARG A 102 1.94 24.30 7.56
C ARG A 102 0.78 23.85 8.45
N ARG A 103 0.11 22.72 8.11
CA ARG A 103 -1.13 22.27 8.77
C ARG A 103 -1.02 20.88 9.42
N MET A 104 -0.04 20.09 9.00
CA MET A 104 0.11 18.68 9.37
C MET A 104 1.55 18.39 9.76
N SER A 105 1.75 17.44 10.66
CA SER A 105 3.09 16.98 11.04
C SER A 105 3.65 15.99 10.02
N MET A 106 4.89 16.19 9.58
CA MET A 106 5.55 15.26 8.67
C MET A 106 6.00 13.99 9.41
N ARG A 107 5.72 12.82 8.83
CA ARG A 107 6.21 11.51 9.28
C ARG A 107 6.57 10.66 8.07
N TYR A 108 7.84 10.30 7.93
CA TYR A 108 8.32 9.47 6.82
C TYR A 108 9.19 8.34 7.36
N ILE A 109 8.71 7.10 7.27
CA ILE A 109 9.44 5.90 7.71
C ILE A 109 10.40 5.45 6.60
N GLY A 110 10.00 5.62 5.33
CA GLY A 110 10.79 5.17 4.19
C GLY A 110 10.48 3.74 3.74
N SER A 111 9.52 3.08 4.37
CA SER A 111 8.94 1.82 3.94
C SER A 111 7.47 2.04 3.58
N LEU A 112 7.10 1.67 2.34
CA LEU A 112 5.75 1.86 1.81
C LEU A 112 4.69 1.23 2.72
N SER A 113 4.89 -0.04 3.11
CA SER A 113 3.93 -0.75 3.95
C SER A 113 3.82 -0.15 5.36
N ALA A 114 4.92 0.34 5.93
CA ALA A 114 4.91 0.96 7.24
C ALA A 114 4.24 2.33 7.24
N ASP A 115 4.56 3.20 6.26
CA ASP A 115 3.95 4.52 6.13
C ASP A 115 2.45 4.42 5.82
N LEU A 116 2.06 3.50 4.94
CA LEU A 116 0.65 3.27 4.62
C LEU A 116 -0.11 2.59 5.75
N HIS A 117 0.49 1.65 6.50
CA HIS A 117 -0.15 1.07 7.68
C HIS A 117 -0.45 2.13 8.74
N ARG A 118 0.49 3.05 9.00
CA ARG A 118 0.25 4.17 9.90
C ARG A 118 -0.90 5.06 9.40
N THR A 119 -0.91 5.36 8.10
CA THR A 119 -1.96 6.18 7.48
C THR A 119 -3.33 5.50 7.52
N LEU A 120 -3.37 4.18 7.34
CA LEU A 120 -4.57 3.36 7.42
C LEU A 120 -5.20 3.43 8.82
N LEU A 121 -4.37 3.40 9.88
CA LEU A 121 -4.85 3.39 11.27
C LEU A 121 -5.13 4.78 11.85
N TYR A 122 -4.33 5.79 11.49
CA TYR A 122 -4.38 7.12 12.12
C TYR A 122 -4.86 8.23 11.19
N GLY A 123 -5.18 7.88 9.94
CA GLY A 123 -5.56 8.83 8.91
C GLY A 123 -4.39 9.68 8.46
N GLY A 124 -4.69 10.64 7.58
CA GLY A 124 -3.71 11.55 7.00
C GLY A 124 -3.36 11.16 5.57
N LEU A 125 -2.17 11.54 5.12
CA LEU A 125 -1.78 11.43 3.71
C LEU A 125 -0.43 10.69 3.56
N PHE A 126 -0.35 9.83 2.56
CA PHE A 126 0.91 9.33 2.03
C PHE A 126 1.07 9.83 0.60
N LEU A 127 2.25 10.37 0.29
CA LEU A 127 2.54 11.00 -0.99
C LEU A 127 3.83 10.42 -1.57
N TYR A 128 3.74 9.95 -2.81
CA TYR A 128 4.91 9.60 -3.63
C TYR A 128 4.75 10.22 -5.02
N PRO A 129 4.82 11.57 -5.13
CA PRO A 129 4.53 12.26 -6.38
C PRO A 129 5.54 11.92 -7.46
N ALA A 130 5.12 12.11 -8.72
CA ALA A 130 6.03 12.13 -9.85
C ALA A 130 7.11 13.22 -9.66
N SER A 131 8.25 12.99 -10.30
CA SER A 131 9.37 13.93 -10.29
C SER A 131 9.93 14.10 -11.69
N THR A 132 10.72 15.13 -11.93
CA THR A 132 11.39 15.36 -13.22
C THR A 132 12.26 14.18 -13.66
N ARG A 133 12.83 13.42 -12.72
CA ARG A 133 13.62 12.20 -13.00
C ARG A 133 12.79 10.93 -13.18
N ARG A 134 11.55 10.93 -12.69
CA ARG A 134 10.61 9.80 -12.71
C ARG A 134 9.20 10.35 -12.94
N PRO A 135 8.84 10.73 -14.19
CA PRO A 135 7.56 11.35 -14.49
C PRO A 135 6.35 10.44 -14.21
N GLN A 136 6.56 9.12 -14.23
CA GLN A 136 5.54 8.12 -13.89
C GLN A 136 5.53 7.73 -12.39
N GLY A 137 6.38 8.35 -11.57
CA GLY A 137 6.60 7.95 -10.18
C GLY A 137 7.56 6.76 -10.04
N LYS A 138 7.77 6.31 -8.80
CA LYS A 138 8.63 5.14 -8.47
C LYS A 138 7.82 3.90 -8.11
N ILE A 139 6.62 4.09 -7.55
CA ILE A 139 5.79 3.01 -7.02
C ILE A 139 5.24 2.18 -8.19
N ARG A 140 5.40 0.86 -8.12
CA ARG A 140 4.97 -0.09 -9.15
C ARG A 140 3.48 -0.34 -9.03
N LEU A 141 2.78 -0.28 -10.16
CA LEU A 141 1.32 -0.33 -10.15
C LEU A 141 0.79 -1.67 -9.61
N LEU A 142 1.27 -2.80 -10.14
CA LEU A 142 0.63 -4.10 -9.95
C LEU A 142 0.74 -4.65 -8.52
N PHE A 143 1.88 -4.44 -7.85
CA PHE A 143 2.18 -5.08 -6.56
C PHE A 143 2.46 -4.10 -5.42
N GLU A 144 2.46 -2.79 -5.67
CA GLU A 144 2.60 -1.78 -4.62
C GLU A 144 1.36 -0.86 -4.59
N ALA A 145 1.07 -0.15 -5.68
CA ALA A 145 0.01 0.86 -5.69
C ALA A 145 -1.40 0.25 -5.72
N ALA A 146 -1.67 -0.73 -6.59
CA ALA A 146 -3.00 -1.33 -6.73
C ALA A 146 -3.44 -2.11 -5.48
N PRO A 147 -2.61 -2.99 -4.87
CA PRO A 147 -3.00 -3.66 -3.63
C PRO A 147 -3.29 -2.68 -2.49
N MET A 148 -2.48 -1.62 -2.36
CA MET A 148 -2.69 -0.60 -1.32
C MET A 148 -3.92 0.26 -1.60
N ALA A 149 -4.16 0.65 -2.85
CA ALA A 149 -5.37 1.37 -3.23
C ALA A 149 -6.62 0.55 -2.93
N PHE A 150 -6.62 -0.75 -3.22
CA PHE A 150 -7.71 -1.67 -2.88
C PHE A 150 -8.01 -1.64 -1.37
N LEU A 151 -6.99 -1.77 -0.53
CA LEU A 151 -7.15 -1.72 0.92
C LEU A 151 -7.69 -0.37 1.39
N PHE A 152 -7.15 0.74 0.89
CA PHE A 152 -7.60 2.07 1.31
C PHE A 152 -9.06 2.32 0.94
N GLU A 153 -9.49 1.94 -0.27
CA GLU A 153 -10.88 2.11 -0.68
C GLU A 153 -11.83 1.20 0.12
N GLN A 154 -11.45 -0.04 0.38
CA GLN A 154 -12.20 -0.96 1.26
C GLN A 154 -12.31 -0.45 2.70
N ALA A 155 -11.33 0.32 3.17
CA ALA A 155 -11.36 0.98 4.47
C ALA A 155 -12.05 2.36 4.46
N GLY A 156 -12.59 2.81 3.31
CA GLY A 156 -13.28 4.10 3.16
C GLY A 156 -12.36 5.31 2.92
N GLY A 157 -11.10 5.07 2.57
CA GLY A 157 -10.16 6.08 2.08
C GLY A 157 -10.16 6.17 0.55
N ALA A 158 -9.13 6.83 -0.01
CA ALA A 158 -8.98 7.02 -1.45
C ALA A 158 -7.50 6.94 -1.87
N ALA A 159 -7.26 6.57 -3.13
CA ALA A 159 -5.93 6.51 -3.71
C ALA A 159 -5.93 6.98 -5.17
N THR A 160 -5.12 8.00 -5.47
CA THR A 160 -5.10 8.67 -6.77
C THR A 160 -3.68 8.89 -7.28
N SER A 161 -3.52 8.82 -8.60
CA SER A 161 -2.34 9.32 -9.32
C SER A 161 -2.77 10.47 -10.22
N HIS A 162 -2.20 11.66 -9.98
CA HIS A 162 -2.66 12.90 -10.61
C HIS A 162 -4.17 13.09 -10.39
N SER A 163 -4.96 13.15 -11.46
CA SER A 163 -6.42 13.29 -11.44
C SER A 163 -7.17 11.96 -11.62
N ARG A 164 -6.47 10.81 -11.62
CA ARG A 164 -7.07 9.49 -11.85
C ARG A 164 -7.00 8.61 -10.62
N ARG A 165 -8.07 7.85 -10.39
CA ARG A 165 -8.10 6.75 -9.42
C ARG A 165 -7.07 5.68 -9.82
N ILE A 166 -6.42 5.06 -8.82
CA ILE A 166 -5.40 4.02 -9.07
C ILE A 166 -6.01 2.70 -9.54
N LEU A 167 -7.21 2.34 -9.05
CA LEU A 167 -7.92 1.10 -9.37
C LEU A 167 -8.78 1.18 -10.64
#